data_AF-A0A7K6CMI0-F1
#
_entry.id   AF-A0A7K6CMI0-F1
#
_cell.length_a   1.000
_cell.length_b   1.000
_cell.length_c   1.000
_cell.angle_alpha   90.00
_cell.angle_beta   90.00
_cell.angle_gamma   90.00
#
_symmetry.space_group_name_H-M   'P 1'
#
loop_
_entity.id
_entity.type
_entity.pdbx_description
1 polymer ?
#
loop_
_entity_poly.entity_id
_entity_poly.type
_entity_poly.pdbx_seq_one_letter_code
_entity_poly.pdbx_strand_id
1 'polypeptide(L)'
;VGYRGSYTLGRDSQADAKFRRVARITVCGKTALAKEVFGDTLNESRDPDRPPERYTSRYYLKFTFLEQAFDKLADAGFHMVACN
;
A
#
# COMPACT_ATOMS: atom_id res chain seq x y z
N VAL A 1 -0.28 -0.04 5.96
CA VAL A 1 -0.08 -0.37 4.53
C VAL A 1 0.63 -1.71 4.42
N GLY A 2 0.44 -2.46 3.34
CA GLY A 2 1.12 -3.75 3.15
C GLY A 2 1.29 -4.08 1.68
N TYR A 3 2.07 -5.12 1.36
CA TYR A 3 2.13 -5.65 0.00
C TYR A 3 2.42 -7.15 0.02
N ARG A 4 1.99 -7.86 -1.02
CA ARG A 4 2.33 -9.28 -1.20
C ARG A 4 3.52 -9.37 -2.16
N GLY A 5 4.68 -9.74 -1.63
CA GLY A 5 5.84 -10.10 -2.45
C GLY A 5 5.56 -11.36 -3.27
N SER A 6 6.09 -11.40 -4.49
CA SER A 6 6.13 -12.62 -5.29
C SER A 6 7.54 -12.80 -5.83
N TYR A 7 8.17 -13.90 -5.44
CA TYR A 7 9.45 -14.35 -6.00
C TYR A 7 9.17 -15.58 -6.85
N THR A 8 9.20 -15.43 -8.16
CA THR A 8 9.24 -16.58 -9.07
C THR A 8 10.69 -17.06 -9.13
N LEU A 9 11.01 -18.13 -8.41
CA LEU A 9 12.26 -18.88 -8.59
C LEU A 9 12.15 -19.69 -9.89
N GLY A 10 12.17 -19.00 -11.04
CA GLY A 10 12.32 -19.64 -12.34
C GLY A 10 13.79 -20.01 -12.51
N ARG A 11 14.04 -21.25 -12.95
CA ARG A 11 15.36 -21.73 -13.39
C ARG A 11 15.90 -20.76 -14.43
N ASP A 12 16.80 -19.89 -14.04
CA ASP A 12 18.00 -19.58 -14.80
C ASP A 12 18.96 -18.78 -13.93
N SER A 13 20.20 -19.22 -14.02
CA SER A 13 21.33 -18.77 -13.23
C SER A 13 21.68 -17.33 -13.58
N GLN A 14 21.23 -16.38 -12.77
CA GLN A 14 21.89 -15.09 -12.67
C GLN A 14 21.94 -14.68 -11.21
N ALA A 15 23.16 -14.62 -10.67
CA ALA A 15 23.48 -14.14 -9.34
C ALA A 15 23.33 -12.61 -9.26
N ASP A 16 22.24 -12.07 -9.81
CA ASP A 16 21.97 -10.65 -9.90
C ASP A 16 21.10 -10.18 -8.74
N ALA A 17 21.37 -8.96 -8.28
CA ALA A 17 20.73 -8.31 -7.14
C ALA A 17 19.19 -8.41 -7.24
N LYS A 18 18.57 -9.22 -6.36
CA LYS A 18 17.12 -9.39 -6.30
C LYS A 18 16.49 -8.18 -5.64
N PHE A 19 16.14 -7.17 -6.44
CA PHE A 19 15.41 -5.99 -5.96
C PHE A 19 14.01 -6.34 -5.45
N ARG A 20 13.53 -5.57 -4.48
CA ARG A 20 12.19 -5.72 -3.91
C ARG A 20 11.14 -5.40 -4.98
N ARG A 21 10.30 -6.39 -5.33
CA ARG A 21 9.18 -6.20 -6.25
C ARG A 21 7.86 -6.03 -5.50
N VAL A 22 7.29 -4.83 -5.57
CA VAL A 22 5.98 -4.50 -5.00
C VAL A 22 4.95 -4.48 -6.12
N ALA A 23 4.06 -5.47 -6.18
CA ALA A 23 3.03 -5.53 -7.23
C ALA A 23 1.86 -4.59 -6.95
N ARG A 24 1.52 -4.42 -5.66
CA ARG A 24 0.42 -3.57 -5.19
C ARG A 24 0.59 -3.29 -3.71
N ILE A 25 0.34 -2.05 -3.32
CA ILE A 25 0.30 -1.64 -1.92
C ILE A 25 -1.16 -1.65 -1.47
N THR A 26 -1.49 -2.45 -0.46
CA THR A 26 -2.80 -2.49 0.20
C THR A 26 -2.89 -1.45 1.30
N VAL A 27 -4.07 -0.85 1.44
CA VAL A 27 -4.38 0.13 2.46
C VAL A 27 -5.55 -0.40 3.29
N CYS A 28 -5.35 -0.48 4.61
CA CYS A 28 -6.35 -0.93 5.57
C CYS A 28 -6.47 0.14 6.67
N GLY A 29 -7.69 0.41 7.12
CA GLY A 29 -7.96 1.42 8.16
C GLY A 29 -9.32 2.08 8.00
N LYS A 30 -9.53 3.18 8.73
CA LYS A 30 -10.73 4.02 8.61
C LYS A 30 -10.74 4.71 7.24
N THR A 31 -11.88 4.70 6.55
CA THR A 31 -12.00 5.23 5.18
C THR A 31 -11.71 6.72 5.11
N ALA A 32 -12.21 7.52 6.07
CA ALA A 32 -11.90 8.95 6.15
C ALA A 32 -10.39 9.23 6.18
N LEU A 33 -9.65 8.54 7.06
CA LEU A 33 -8.20 8.72 7.20
C LEU A 33 -7.44 8.27 5.94
N ALA A 34 -7.86 7.15 5.34
CA ALA A 34 -7.23 6.68 4.12
C ALA A 34 -7.40 7.70 2.97
N LYS A 35 -8.56 8.35 2.87
CA LYS A 35 -8.85 9.38 1.87
C LYS A 35 -8.09 10.68 2.15
N GLU A 36 -7.98 11.07 3.41
CA GLU A 36 -7.21 12.24 3.84
C GLU A 36 -5.73 12.11 3.46
N VAL A 37 -5.11 10.95 3.74
CA VAL A 37 -3.68 10.74 3.48
C VAL A 37 -3.38 10.51 2.00
N PHE A 38 -4.17 9.67 1.33
CA PHE A 38 -3.82 9.19 -0.02
C PHE A 38 -4.59 9.89 -1.13
N GLY A 39 -5.74 10.50 -0.85
CA GLY A 39 -6.55 11.23 -1.83
C GLY A 39 -6.70 10.48 -3.16
N ASP A 40 -6.37 11.18 -4.25
CA ASP A 40 -6.47 10.65 -5.62
C ASP A 40 -5.53 9.47 -5.92
N THR A 41 -4.54 9.22 -5.07
CA THR A 41 -3.63 8.07 -5.23
C THR A 41 -4.21 6.77 -4.67
N LEU A 42 -5.32 6.85 -3.93
CA LEU A 42 -6.09 5.73 -3.43
C LEU A 42 -6.99 5.16 -4.54
N ASN A 43 -7.09 3.84 -4.61
CA ASN A 43 -8.00 3.14 -5.49
C ASN A 43 -9.06 2.40 -4.66
N GLU A 44 -10.31 2.82 -4.85
CA GLU A 44 -11.48 2.35 -4.12
C GLU A 44 -12.27 1.28 -4.88
N SER A 45 -11.80 0.83 -6.06
CA SER A 45 -12.62 0.00 -6.98
C SER A 45 -13.09 -1.35 -6.41
N ARG A 46 -12.47 -1.81 -5.33
CA ARG A 46 -12.83 -3.07 -4.64
C ARG A 46 -13.83 -2.88 -3.50
N ASP A 47 -14.10 -1.64 -3.10
CA ASP A 47 -14.99 -1.27 -2.00
C ASP A 47 -15.52 0.15 -2.19
N PRO A 48 -16.21 0.43 -3.32
CA PRO A 48 -16.77 1.75 -3.59
C PRO A 48 -17.88 2.10 -2.58
N ASP A 49 -18.17 3.40 -2.46
CA ASP A 49 -19.32 3.96 -1.71
C ASP A 49 -19.33 3.65 -0.21
N ARG A 50 -18.17 3.33 0.37
CA ARG A 50 -18.07 3.09 1.82
C ARG A 50 -18.14 4.41 2.59
N PRO A 51 -19.01 4.54 3.62
CA PRO A 51 -19.12 5.76 4.43
C PRO A 51 -17.79 6.14 5.13
N PRO A 52 -17.51 7.44 5.36
CA PRO A 52 -16.28 7.93 6.00
C PRO A 52 -15.99 7.36 7.42
N GLU A 53 -17.04 6.96 8.14
CA GLU A 53 -16.98 6.47 9.52
C GLU A 53 -16.61 4.98 9.58
N ARG A 54 -16.67 4.27 8.45
CA ARG A 54 -16.42 2.82 8.39
C ARG A 54 -14.95 2.52 8.16
N TYR A 55 -14.56 1.29 8.48
CA TYR A 55 -13.23 0.74 8.23
C TYR A 55 -13.22 -0.11 6.96
N THR A 56 -12.09 -0.21 6.26
CA THR A 56 -11.91 -1.13 5.13
C THR A 56 -10.53 -1.77 5.14
N SER A 57 -10.41 -2.91 4.48
CA SER A 57 -9.16 -3.63 4.21
C SER A 57 -8.94 -3.88 2.71
N ARG A 58 -9.75 -3.24 1.85
CA ARG A 58 -9.85 -3.58 0.42
C ARG A 58 -9.27 -2.52 -0.51
N TYR A 59 -8.88 -1.37 0.01
CA TYR A 59 -8.24 -0.31 -0.77
C TYR A 59 -6.80 -0.67 -1.15
N TYR A 60 -6.33 -0.04 -2.21
CA TYR A 60 -4.95 -0.16 -2.68
C TYR A 60 -4.49 1.14 -3.35
N LEU A 61 -3.17 1.35 -3.44
CA LEU A 61 -2.61 2.53 -4.08
C LEU A 61 -2.43 2.31 -5.60
N LYS A 62 -2.56 3.41 -6.36
CA LYS A 62 -2.33 3.42 -7.81
C LYS A 62 -0.84 3.28 -8.17
N PHE A 63 0.06 3.60 -7.25
CA PHE A 63 1.50 3.45 -7.38
C PHE A 63 2.02 2.25 -6.56
N THR A 64 3.27 1.86 -6.82
CA THR A 64 3.91 0.67 -6.22
C THR A 64 5.17 0.97 -5.41
N PHE A 65 5.57 2.23 -5.28
CA PHE A 65 6.70 2.65 -4.44
C PHE A 65 6.28 2.69 -2.97
N LEU A 66 6.88 1.84 -2.14
CA LEU A 66 6.47 1.71 -0.74
C LEU A 66 6.88 2.95 0.08
N GLU A 67 8.06 3.49 -0.19
CA GLU A 67 8.62 4.69 0.43
C GLU A 67 7.71 5.90 0.18
N GLN A 68 7.21 6.06 -1.05
CA GLN A 68 6.25 7.12 -1.37
C GLN A 68 4.96 7.04 -0.53
N ALA A 69 4.51 5.83 -0.17
CA ALA A 69 3.37 5.67 0.73
C ALA A 69 3.71 6.04 2.17
N PHE A 70 4.95 5.77 2.61
CA PHE A 70 5.45 6.17 3.92
C PHE A 70 5.63 7.68 4.04
N ASP A 71 6.17 8.33 3.01
CA ASP A 71 6.34 9.79 2.98
C ASP A 71 4.98 10.49 3.12
N LYS A 72 3.97 10.05 2.36
CA LYS A 72 2.59 10.56 2.49
C LYS A 72 1.99 10.39 3.88
N LEU A 73 2.24 9.25 4.53
CA LEU A 73 1.80 9.01 5.90
C LEU A 73 2.51 9.93 6.89
N ALA A 74 3.82 10.12 6.73
CA ALA A 74 4.62 11.00 7.57
C ALA A 74 4.20 12.47 7.42
N ASP A 75 3.96 12.93 6.19
CA ASP A 75 3.47 14.28 5.88
C ASP A 75 2.10 14.56 6.53
N ALA A 76 1.27 13.53 6.67
CA ALA A 76 -0.02 13.58 7.36
C ALA A 76 0.09 13.39 8.89
N GLY A 77 1.30 13.31 9.45
CA GLY A 77 1.54 13.20 10.89
C GLY A 77 1.47 11.78 11.47
N PHE A 78 1.46 10.73 10.63
CA PHE A 78 1.50 9.36 11.10
C PHE A 78 2.95 8.89 11.37
N HIS A 79 3.11 8.08 12.41
CA HIS A 79 4.37 7.44 12.74
C HIS A 79 4.28 5.91 12.58
N MET A 80 5.33 5.28 12.06
CA MET A 80 5.41 3.83 11.98
C MET A 80 5.68 3.26 13.37
N VAL A 81 4.74 2.47 13.89
CA VAL A 81 4.82 1.88 15.24
C VAL A 81 5.25 0.41 15.25
N ALA A 82 5.06 -0.32 14.15
CA ALA A 82 5.40 -1.75 14.04
C ALA A 82 5.43 -2.23 12.57
N CYS A 83 6.06 -3.37 12.31
CA CYS A 83 6.03 -4.13 11.05
C CYS A 83 6.08 -5.65 11.30
N ASN A 84 5.60 -6.46 10.34
CA ASN A 84 5.69 -7.93 10.36
C ASN A 84 5.89 -8.51 8.95
#